data_AF-A0A7S0C5R3-F1
#
_entry.id   AF-A0A7S0C5R3-F1
#
_cell.length_a   1.000
_cell.length_b   1.000
_cell.length_c   1.000
_cell.angle_alpha   90.00
_cell.angle_beta   90.00
_cell.angle_gamma   90.00
#
_symmetry.space_group_name_H-M   'P 1'
#
loop_
_entity.id
_entity.type
_entity.pdbx_description
1 polymer ?
#
loop_
_entity_poly.entity_id
_entity_poly.type
_entity_poly.pdbx_seq_one_letter_code
_entity_poly.pdbx_strand_id
1 'polypeptide(L)'
;GNNPNSRKGFEEALTEVEQELVSSPGDYFLGSDVSIVDFMFMPFLERMAASLLYFKGFQMRPNPQYPAVEKWFAAMERLDSYVLTKSDYYTHCWDLPPQLGGCISTPEGAPYENAINGGRALTGNNRDSWNVPLEPDLGGVEPDWNFLNQDENAAKREAVERLSANSAAIVKFAARGAGKKGMPPVMAALSDPNASSSDAVLVSVDAVLRVVCLDLLGESNANDEGYTDLAAGIGKGGKEHLENVVQSVAYLRDRIGVPRDMRLPAARQLRAHLNVGIGHLLAAIDAMD
;
A
#
# COMPACT_ATOMS: atom_id res chain seq x y z
N GLY A 1 -9.67 -17.90 -15.37
CA GLY A 1 -9.32 -17.16 -16.59
C GLY A 1 -10.47 -16.23 -16.95
N ASN A 2 -10.25 -15.22 -17.79
CA ASN A 2 -11.29 -14.29 -18.24
C ASN A 2 -12.44 -15.06 -18.94
N ASN A 3 -13.48 -15.39 -18.18
CA ASN A 3 -14.73 -15.89 -18.70
C ASN A 3 -15.63 -14.67 -18.94
N PRO A 4 -15.98 -14.32 -20.19
CA PRO A 4 -16.86 -13.19 -20.47
C PRO A 4 -18.18 -13.26 -19.70
N ASN A 5 -18.69 -14.47 -19.45
CA ASN A 5 -19.90 -14.69 -18.67
C ASN A 5 -19.70 -14.34 -17.18
N SER A 6 -18.49 -14.50 -16.62
CA SER A 6 -18.23 -14.11 -15.23
C SER A 6 -18.15 -12.60 -15.06
N ARG A 7 -17.65 -11.87 -16.07
CA ARG A 7 -17.66 -10.40 -16.04
C ARG A 7 -19.10 -9.88 -16.13
N LYS A 8 -19.87 -10.38 -17.10
CA LYS A 8 -21.26 -9.96 -17.27
C LYS A 8 -22.09 -10.25 -16.02
N GLY A 9 -21.98 -11.46 -15.46
CA GLY A 9 -22.70 -11.81 -14.22
C GLY A 9 -22.29 -10.96 -13.02
N PHE A 10 -21.02 -10.55 -12.94
CA PHE A 10 -20.59 -9.60 -11.91
C PHE A 10 -21.20 -8.21 -12.11
N GLU A 11 -21.15 -7.66 -13.33
CA GLU A 11 -21.73 -6.34 -13.64
C GLU A 11 -23.26 -6.34 -13.44
N GLU A 12 -23.95 -7.44 -13.76
CA GLU A 12 -25.37 -7.65 -13.45
C GLU A 12 -25.61 -7.61 -11.93
N ALA A 13 -24.85 -8.35 -11.13
CA ALA A 13 -24.97 -8.34 -9.68
C ALA A 13 -24.65 -6.96 -9.05
N LEU A 14 -23.62 -6.27 -9.55
CA LEU A 14 -23.30 -4.91 -9.09
C LEU A 14 -24.40 -3.91 -9.47
N THR A 15 -25.06 -4.11 -10.62
CA THR A 15 -26.24 -3.32 -11.02
C THR A 15 -27.41 -3.57 -10.07
N GLU A 16 -27.64 -4.79 -9.60
CA GLU A 16 -28.65 -5.08 -8.58
C GLU A 16 -28.33 -4.35 -7.27
N VAL A 17 -27.07 -4.38 -6.82
CA VAL A 17 -26.63 -3.63 -5.63
C VAL A 17 -26.87 -2.13 -5.77
N GLU A 18 -26.52 -1.55 -6.93
CA GLU A 18 -26.79 -0.16 -7.24
C GLU A 18 -28.28 0.17 -7.19
N GLN A 19 -29.14 -0.70 -7.75
CA GLN A 19 -30.59 -0.51 -7.73
C GLN A 19 -31.19 -0.56 -6.32
N GLU A 20 -30.73 -1.49 -5.48
CA GLU A 20 -31.12 -1.56 -4.07
C GLU A 20 -30.75 -0.26 -3.33
N LEU A 21 -29.52 0.24 -3.51
CA LEU A 21 -29.09 1.50 -2.92
C LEU A 21 -29.86 2.72 -3.48
N VAL A 22 -30.18 2.74 -4.78
CA VAL A 22 -31.02 3.79 -5.39
C VAL A 22 -32.43 3.80 -4.80
N SER A 23 -32.98 2.62 -4.50
CA SER A 23 -34.33 2.46 -3.96
C SER A 23 -34.43 2.84 -2.47
N SER A 24 -33.30 2.91 -1.77
CA SER A 24 -33.24 3.29 -0.37
C SER A 24 -33.65 4.75 -0.16
N PRO A 25 -34.38 5.08 0.94
CA PRO A 25 -34.70 6.46 1.27
C PRO A 25 -33.49 7.27 1.80
N GLY A 26 -32.29 6.68 1.89
CA GLY A 26 -31.07 7.35 2.33
C GLY A 26 -29.81 6.80 1.65
N ASP A 27 -28.63 7.04 2.25
CA ASP A 27 -27.34 6.67 1.67
C ASP A 27 -26.89 5.22 2.00
N TYR A 28 -27.64 4.50 2.83
CA TYR A 28 -27.36 3.11 3.25
C TYR A 28 -28.44 2.14 2.74
N PHE A 29 -28.19 0.83 2.76
CA PHE A 29 -29.13 -0.16 2.22
C PHE A 29 -30.54 -0.11 2.82
N LEU A 30 -30.67 0.23 4.11
CA LEU A 30 -31.96 0.24 4.83
C LEU A 30 -32.44 1.66 5.22
N GLY A 31 -31.88 2.71 4.61
CA GLY A 31 -32.34 4.09 4.76
C GLY A 31 -31.23 5.07 5.11
N SER A 32 -31.53 6.02 5.99
CA SER A 32 -30.61 7.11 6.38
C SER A 32 -29.55 6.70 7.39
N ASP A 33 -29.79 5.64 8.16
CA ASP A 33 -28.91 5.18 9.22
C ASP A 33 -28.17 3.91 8.78
N VAL A 34 -26.91 3.78 9.19
CA VAL A 34 -26.10 2.59 8.93
C VAL A 34 -26.73 1.37 9.61
N SER A 35 -26.74 0.24 8.91
CA SER A 35 -27.35 -1.00 9.38
C SER A 35 -26.39 -2.19 9.33
N ILE A 36 -26.83 -3.33 9.88
CA ILE A 36 -26.08 -4.58 9.77
C ILE A 36 -25.91 -5.03 8.31
N VAL A 37 -26.82 -4.64 7.40
CA VAL A 37 -26.72 -4.97 5.97
C VAL A 37 -25.50 -4.27 5.38
N ASP A 38 -25.27 -3.00 5.72
CA ASP A 38 -24.09 -2.26 5.27
C ASP A 38 -22.80 -2.92 5.74
N PHE A 39 -22.74 -3.38 6.99
CA PHE A 39 -21.57 -4.12 7.51
C PHE A 39 -21.37 -5.49 6.86
N MET A 40 -22.43 -6.14 6.39
CA MET A 40 -22.32 -7.38 5.62
C MET A 40 -21.72 -7.13 4.23
N PHE A 41 -22.10 -6.04 3.56
CA PHE A 41 -21.61 -5.68 2.22
C PHE A 41 -20.23 -5.01 2.23
N MET A 42 -19.93 -4.26 3.28
CA MET A 42 -18.70 -3.48 3.42
C MET A 42 -17.41 -4.22 3.06
N PRO A 43 -17.08 -5.38 3.67
CA PRO A 43 -15.82 -6.05 3.36
C PRO A 43 -15.75 -6.57 1.91
N PHE A 44 -16.88 -6.76 1.23
CA PHE A 44 -16.90 -7.15 -0.19
C PHE A 44 -16.70 -5.95 -1.08
N LEU A 45 -17.44 -4.86 -0.86
CA LEU A 45 -17.35 -3.65 -1.68
C LEU A 45 -15.94 -3.03 -1.59
N GLU A 46 -15.34 -2.96 -0.41
CA GLU A 46 -13.96 -2.47 -0.25
C GLU A 46 -12.94 -3.32 -1.01
N ARG A 47 -12.99 -4.64 -0.81
CA ARG A 47 -12.08 -5.57 -1.51
C ARG A 47 -12.29 -5.52 -3.02
N MET A 48 -13.52 -5.37 -3.49
CA MET A 48 -13.85 -5.25 -4.92
C MET A 48 -13.33 -3.92 -5.49
N ALA A 49 -13.46 -2.80 -4.77
CA ALA A 49 -12.96 -1.50 -5.21
C ALA A 49 -11.46 -1.55 -5.54
N ALA A 50 -10.68 -2.20 -4.68
CA ALA A 50 -9.24 -2.38 -4.87
C ALA A 50 -8.92 -3.47 -5.90
N SER A 51 -9.42 -4.69 -5.68
CA SER A 51 -8.96 -5.87 -6.41
C SER A 51 -9.47 -5.94 -7.85
N LEU A 52 -10.67 -5.43 -8.15
CA LEU A 52 -11.15 -5.40 -9.53
C LEU A 52 -10.37 -4.39 -10.37
N LEU A 53 -9.97 -3.26 -9.77
CA LEU A 53 -9.11 -2.30 -10.44
C LEU A 53 -7.73 -2.92 -10.69
N TYR A 54 -7.11 -3.46 -9.63
CA TYR A 54 -5.78 -4.08 -9.69
C TYR A 54 -5.70 -5.24 -10.69
N PHE A 55 -6.59 -6.24 -10.56
CA PHE A 55 -6.47 -7.46 -11.37
C PHE A 55 -7.16 -7.35 -12.73
N LYS A 56 -8.20 -6.52 -12.88
CA LYS A 56 -9.08 -6.50 -14.07
C LYS A 56 -9.14 -5.16 -14.79
N GLY A 57 -8.57 -4.09 -14.23
CA GLY A 57 -8.72 -2.74 -14.75
C GLY A 57 -10.16 -2.22 -14.66
N PHE A 58 -10.98 -2.82 -13.80
CA PHE A 58 -12.36 -2.41 -13.62
C PHE A 58 -12.48 -1.45 -12.44
N GLN A 59 -12.66 -0.17 -12.74
CA GLN A 59 -12.86 0.87 -11.74
C GLN A 59 -14.31 0.86 -11.25
N MET A 60 -14.52 0.25 -10.08
CA MET A 60 -15.83 0.26 -9.42
C MET A 60 -16.16 1.64 -8.84
N ARG A 61 -15.13 2.37 -8.37
CA ARG A 61 -15.25 3.73 -7.86
C ARG A 61 -14.02 4.59 -8.14
N PRO A 62 -14.19 5.89 -8.43
CA PRO A 62 -15.45 6.53 -8.81
C PRO A 62 -15.94 5.99 -10.18
N ASN A 63 -17.25 5.74 -10.32
CA ASN A 63 -17.83 5.24 -11.57
C ASN A 63 -19.23 5.83 -11.80
N PRO A 64 -19.47 6.59 -12.89
CA PRO A 64 -20.76 7.20 -13.20
C PRO A 64 -21.91 6.19 -13.42
N GLN A 65 -21.61 4.92 -13.66
CA GLN A 65 -22.61 3.85 -13.79
C GLN A 65 -23.17 3.41 -12.44
N TYR A 66 -22.42 3.61 -11.35
CA TYR A 66 -22.79 3.20 -9.98
C TYR A 66 -22.75 4.38 -8.99
N PRO A 67 -23.52 5.45 -9.22
CA PRO A 67 -23.49 6.64 -8.38
C PRO A 67 -24.01 6.40 -6.95
N ALA A 68 -24.92 5.45 -6.72
CA ALA A 68 -25.40 5.12 -5.38
C ALA A 68 -24.36 4.32 -4.59
N VAL A 69 -23.59 3.44 -5.25
CA VAL A 69 -22.41 2.81 -4.64
C VAL A 69 -21.39 3.87 -4.18
N GLU A 70 -21.12 4.89 -4.99
CA GLU A 70 -20.22 6.00 -4.58
C GLU A 70 -20.77 6.76 -3.37
N LYS A 71 -22.08 7.06 -3.35
CA LYS A 71 -22.73 7.70 -2.20
C LYS A 71 -22.64 6.83 -0.94
N TRP A 72 -22.84 5.53 -1.07
CA TRP A 72 -22.70 4.57 0.03
C TRP A 72 -21.29 4.60 0.61
N PHE A 73 -20.25 4.58 -0.23
CA PHE A 73 -18.88 4.73 0.25
C PHE A 73 -18.64 6.06 0.95
N ALA A 74 -19.08 7.17 0.36
CA ALA A 74 -18.97 8.48 0.97
C ALA A 74 -19.71 8.55 2.32
N ALA A 75 -20.82 7.82 2.47
CA ALA A 75 -21.55 7.71 3.72
C ALA A 75 -20.83 6.85 4.76
N MET A 76 -20.24 5.72 4.36
CA MET A 76 -19.40 4.90 5.24
C MET A 76 -18.19 5.69 5.73
N GLU A 77 -17.54 6.47 4.85
CA GLU A 77 -16.37 7.30 5.16
C GLU A 77 -16.64 8.45 6.15
N ARG A 78 -17.92 8.72 6.47
CA ARG A 78 -18.33 9.64 7.54
C ARG A 78 -18.43 8.97 8.92
N LEU A 79 -18.33 7.64 9.00
CA LEU A 79 -18.42 6.90 10.25
C LEU A 79 -17.02 6.72 10.85
N ASP A 80 -16.78 7.28 12.04
CA ASP A 80 -15.50 7.16 12.74
C ASP A 80 -15.06 5.69 12.91
N SER A 81 -16.01 4.81 13.23
CA SER A 81 -15.74 3.38 13.39
C SER A 81 -15.28 2.70 12.10
N TYR A 82 -15.82 3.12 10.96
CA TYR A 82 -15.46 2.58 9.66
C TYR A 82 -14.07 3.06 9.25
N VAL A 83 -13.80 4.35 9.43
CA VAL A 83 -12.51 4.98 9.10
C VAL A 83 -11.34 4.31 9.83
N LEU A 84 -11.55 3.82 11.05
CA LEU A 84 -10.53 3.08 11.80
C LEU A 84 -10.23 1.68 11.25
N THR A 85 -11.14 1.11 10.47
CA THR A 85 -11.02 -0.25 9.92
C THR A 85 -10.80 -0.31 8.42
N LYS A 86 -11.03 0.81 7.71
CA LYS A 86 -10.84 0.93 6.26
C LYS A 86 -9.37 0.62 5.90
N SER A 87 -9.18 -0.18 4.86
CA SER A 87 -7.87 -0.53 4.32
C SER A 87 -7.59 0.20 3.00
N ASP A 88 -6.33 0.24 2.60
CA ASP A 88 -5.91 0.75 1.29
C ASP A 88 -5.97 -0.32 0.20
N TYR A 89 -5.83 0.12 -1.06
CA TYR A 89 -5.89 -0.78 -2.21
C TYR A 89 -4.72 -1.75 -2.22
N TYR A 90 -3.52 -1.29 -1.84
CA TYR A 90 -2.33 -2.14 -1.76
C TYR A 90 -2.55 -3.32 -0.81
N THR A 91 -2.98 -3.07 0.43
CA THR A 91 -3.17 -4.13 1.43
C THR A 91 -4.24 -5.12 0.98
N HIS A 92 -5.37 -4.65 0.43
CA HIS A 92 -6.41 -5.55 -0.10
C HIS A 92 -5.91 -6.42 -1.26
N CYS A 93 -5.12 -5.87 -2.19
CA CYS A 93 -4.68 -6.64 -3.36
C CYS A 93 -3.66 -7.73 -3.00
N TRP A 94 -2.91 -7.54 -1.90
CA TRP A 94 -1.96 -8.54 -1.40
C TRP A 94 -2.54 -9.49 -0.35
N ASP A 95 -3.59 -9.09 0.38
CA ASP A 95 -4.28 -9.96 1.35
C ASP A 95 -5.24 -10.96 0.70
N LEU A 96 -5.77 -10.63 -0.48
CA LEU A 96 -6.89 -11.35 -1.09
C LEU A 96 -6.48 -12.67 -1.77
N PRO A 97 -5.39 -12.75 -2.55
CA PRO A 97 -5.04 -13.98 -3.26
C PRO A 97 -4.91 -15.21 -2.33
N PRO A 98 -4.26 -15.13 -1.15
CA PRO A 98 -4.20 -16.26 -0.21
C PRO A 98 -5.58 -16.70 0.31
N GLN A 99 -6.55 -15.78 0.43
CA GLN A 99 -7.90 -16.08 0.91
C GLN A 99 -8.76 -16.79 -0.14
N LEU A 100 -8.53 -16.50 -1.42
CA LEU A 100 -9.32 -17.02 -2.55
C LEU A 100 -8.65 -18.15 -3.32
N GLY A 101 -7.43 -18.54 -2.97
CA GLY A 101 -6.64 -19.50 -3.74
C GLY A 101 -6.03 -18.91 -5.02
N GLY A 102 -5.88 -17.59 -5.07
CA GLY A 102 -5.28 -16.83 -6.17
C GLY A 102 -6.25 -15.82 -6.79
N CYS A 103 -5.68 -14.83 -7.49
CA CYS A 103 -6.40 -13.90 -8.33
C CYS A 103 -5.73 -13.87 -9.71
N ILE A 104 -6.52 -13.75 -10.77
CA ILE A 104 -6.01 -13.81 -12.14
C ILE A 104 -5.93 -12.39 -12.68
N SER A 105 -4.74 -11.88 -12.96
CA SER A 105 -4.57 -10.59 -13.64
C SER A 105 -4.96 -10.65 -15.11
N THR A 106 -5.39 -9.52 -15.67
CA THR A 106 -5.61 -9.30 -17.09
C THR A 106 -4.74 -8.16 -17.58
N PRO A 107 -4.47 -8.04 -18.90
CA PRO A 107 -3.67 -6.93 -19.42
C PRO A 107 -4.22 -5.55 -19.05
N GLU A 108 -5.54 -5.41 -18.91
CA GLU A 108 -6.21 -4.17 -18.51
C GLU A 108 -5.92 -3.77 -17.06
N GLY A 109 -5.63 -4.75 -16.18
CA GLY A 109 -5.24 -4.50 -14.78
C GLY A 109 -3.78 -4.05 -14.63
N ALA A 110 -2.90 -4.42 -15.57
CA ALA A 110 -1.46 -4.21 -15.44
C ALA A 110 -1.03 -2.76 -15.13
N PRO A 111 -1.63 -1.70 -15.73
CA PRO A 111 -1.30 -0.32 -15.36
C PRO A 111 -1.61 -0.01 -13.89
N TYR A 112 -2.76 -0.48 -13.38
CA TYR A 112 -3.18 -0.25 -12.00
C TYR A 112 -2.40 -1.10 -11.01
N GLU A 113 -2.10 -2.35 -11.35
CA GLU A 113 -1.20 -3.20 -10.57
C GLU A 113 0.17 -2.52 -10.40
N ASN A 114 0.75 -1.98 -11.48
CA ASN A 114 2.00 -1.23 -11.40
C ASN A 114 1.90 0.00 -10.49
N ALA A 115 0.87 0.83 -10.66
CA ALA A 115 0.71 2.03 -9.83
C ALA A 115 0.42 1.71 -8.36
N ILE A 116 -0.38 0.69 -8.06
CA ILE A 116 -0.68 0.29 -6.67
C ILE A 116 0.57 -0.26 -5.98
N ASN A 117 1.43 -0.98 -6.71
CA ASN A 117 2.67 -1.55 -6.20
C ASN A 117 3.87 -0.60 -6.18
N GLY A 118 3.66 0.70 -6.37
CA GLY A 118 4.75 1.67 -6.34
C GLY A 118 5.58 1.76 -7.61
N GLY A 119 5.18 1.08 -8.68
CA GLY A 119 5.76 1.20 -10.01
C GLY A 119 5.13 2.35 -10.79
N ARG A 120 4.99 2.20 -12.11
CA ARG A 120 4.59 3.30 -13.00
C ARG A 120 3.26 3.93 -12.60
N ALA A 121 3.28 5.24 -12.34
CA ALA A 121 2.07 6.03 -12.17
C ALA A 121 1.28 6.13 -13.48
N LEU A 122 -0.04 6.26 -13.40
CA LEU A 122 -0.91 6.47 -14.56
C LEU A 122 -0.84 7.90 -15.09
N THR A 123 -0.27 8.81 -14.32
CA THR A 123 -0.02 10.18 -14.77
C THR A 123 1.03 10.18 -15.86
N GLY A 124 0.77 10.88 -16.96
CA GLY A 124 1.68 10.97 -18.12
C GLY A 124 3.04 11.63 -17.88
N ASN A 125 3.46 11.79 -16.62
CA ASN A 125 4.73 12.38 -16.21
C ASN A 125 5.89 11.37 -16.16
N ASN A 126 5.65 10.10 -16.48
CA ASN A 126 6.66 9.04 -16.43
C ASN A 126 7.39 8.98 -15.08
N ARG A 127 6.65 9.03 -13.96
CA ARG A 127 7.19 8.75 -12.62
C ARG A 127 6.58 7.51 -12.01
N ASP A 128 7.26 6.97 -10.99
CA ASP A 128 6.71 5.90 -10.18
C ASP A 128 5.82 6.48 -9.07
N SER A 129 4.78 5.75 -8.71
CA SER A 129 3.71 6.23 -7.84
C SER A 129 4.11 6.36 -6.37
N TRP A 130 5.20 5.69 -5.95
CA TRP A 130 5.80 5.81 -4.62
C TRP A 130 7.03 6.72 -4.62
N ASN A 131 7.17 7.62 -5.59
CA ASN A 131 8.22 8.64 -5.55
C ASN A 131 7.68 9.94 -4.94
N VAL A 132 8.49 10.57 -4.11
CA VAL A 132 8.19 11.90 -3.57
C VAL A 132 8.48 12.99 -4.63
N PRO A 133 7.72 14.09 -4.69
CA PRO A 133 6.46 14.31 -3.97
C PRO A 133 5.35 13.39 -4.47
N LEU A 134 4.57 12.84 -3.54
CA LEU A 134 3.45 11.95 -3.84
C LEU A 134 2.33 12.70 -4.58
N GLU A 135 1.66 11.99 -5.47
CA GLU A 135 0.52 12.54 -6.20
C GLU A 135 -0.77 12.42 -5.40
N PRO A 136 -1.65 13.44 -5.44
CA PRO A 136 -3.01 13.30 -4.94
C PRO A 136 -3.73 12.13 -5.59
N ASP A 137 -4.56 11.44 -4.80
CA ASP A 137 -5.42 10.33 -5.23
C ASP A 137 -4.67 9.20 -5.98
N LEU A 138 -3.38 9.01 -5.68
CA LEU A 138 -2.50 8.08 -6.38
C LEU A 138 -2.57 8.25 -7.91
N GLY A 139 -2.65 9.49 -8.39
CA GLY A 139 -2.79 9.77 -9.82
C GLY A 139 -4.15 9.37 -10.40
N GLY A 140 -5.20 9.35 -9.57
CA GLY A 140 -6.57 8.96 -9.92
C GLY A 140 -6.88 7.47 -9.74
N VAL A 141 -5.97 6.69 -9.14
CA VAL A 141 -6.13 5.24 -8.92
C VAL A 141 -6.87 4.94 -7.63
N GLU A 142 -6.49 5.59 -6.53
CA GLU A 142 -7.07 5.37 -5.20
C GLU A 142 -7.32 6.74 -4.56
N PRO A 143 -8.59 7.09 -4.25
CA PRO A 143 -8.89 8.36 -3.61
C PRO A 143 -8.17 8.54 -2.28
N ASP A 144 -7.61 9.71 -2.06
CA ASP A 144 -7.03 10.07 -0.78
C ASP A 144 -8.11 10.17 0.30
N TRP A 145 -7.74 9.85 1.54
CA TRP A 145 -8.66 9.85 2.68
C TRP A 145 -8.91 11.28 3.18
N ASN A 146 -9.55 12.10 2.34
CA ASN A 146 -9.74 13.54 2.55
C ASN A 146 -10.60 13.85 3.79
N PHE A 147 -11.37 12.85 4.23
CA PHE A 147 -12.16 12.90 5.46
C PHE A 147 -11.32 12.98 6.76
N LEU A 148 -10.00 12.77 6.72
CA LEU A 148 -9.13 12.77 7.92
C LEU A 148 -8.46 14.10 8.27
N ASN A 149 -8.77 15.22 7.60
CA ASN A 149 -8.03 16.50 7.73
C ASN A 149 -6.51 16.31 7.50
N GLN A 150 -6.12 16.33 6.23
CA GLN A 150 -4.82 15.85 5.74
C GLN A 150 -3.70 16.88 5.89
N ASP A 151 -3.12 16.98 7.09
CA ASP A 151 -1.77 17.56 7.22
C ASP A 151 -0.72 16.51 6.83
N GLU A 152 -0.06 16.71 5.69
CA GLU A 152 1.06 15.87 5.24
C GLU A 152 2.12 15.70 6.34
N ASN A 153 2.42 16.78 7.09
CA ASN A 153 3.40 16.71 8.17
C ASN A 153 2.88 15.85 9.34
N ALA A 154 1.58 15.82 9.59
CA ALA A 154 1.00 14.92 10.59
C ALA A 154 1.12 13.45 10.14
N ALA A 155 0.91 13.16 8.85
CA ALA A 155 1.11 11.83 8.28
C ALA A 155 2.57 11.37 8.38
N LYS A 156 3.52 12.25 8.07
CA LYS A 156 4.96 11.97 8.23
C LYS A 156 5.34 11.74 9.70
N ARG A 157 4.80 12.55 10.62
CA ARG A 157 5.00 12.36 12.08
C ARG A 157 4.42 11.04 12.58
N GLU A 158 3.23 10.63 12.11
CA GLU A 158 2.67 9.31 12.43
C GLU A 158 3.59 8.18 11.95
N ALA A 159 4.07 8.24 10.71
CA ALA A 159 5.00 7.24 10.19
C ALA A 159 6.27 7.11 11.05
N VAL A 160 6.86 8.25 11.45
CA VAL A 160 8.04 8.29 12.31
C VAL A 160 7.73 7.77 13.72
N GLU A 161 6.60 8.13 14.30
CA GLU A 161 6.15 7.63 15.60
C GLU A 161 6.05 6.11 15.57
N ARG A 162 5.36 5.53 14.57
CA ARG A 162 5.19 4.08 14.45
C ARG A 162 6.51 3.34 14.22
N LEU A 163 7.41 3.90 13.40
CA LEU A 163 8.70 3.30 13.13
C LEU A 163 9.63 3.34 14.36
N SER A 164 9.67 4.48 15.05
CA SER A 164 10.57 4.68 16.20
C SER A 164 10.08 3.99 17.48
N ALA A 165 8.76 3.88 17.68
CA ALA A 165 8.18 3.25 18.87
C ALA A 165 8.50 1.75 19.00
N ASN A 166 8.86 1.08 17.89
CA ASN A 166 9.18 -0.35 17.88
C ASN A 166 10.41 -0.67 17.01
N SER A 167 11.37 0.25 16.97
CA SER A 167 12.51 0.22 16.03
C SER A 167 13.28 -1.09 16.04
N ALA A 168 13.64 -1.62 17.21
CA ALA A 168 14.41 -2.86 17.32
C ALA A 168 13.70 -4.08 16.69
N ALA A 169 12.39 -4.20 16.90
CA ALA A 169 11.60 -5.29 16.31
C ALA A 169 11.41 -5.08 14.81
N ILE A 170 11.21 -3.83 14.37
CA ILE A 170 11.04 -3.49 12.96
C ILE A 170 12.33 -3.72 12.17
N VAL A 171 13.49 -3.33 12.70
CA VAL A 171 14.80 -3.62 12.10
C VAL A 171 15.00 -5.12 11.93
N LYS A 172 14.70 -5.89 12.98
CA LYS A 172 14.78 -7.36 12.91
C LYS A 172 13.79 -7.95 11.89
N PHE A 173 12.59 -7.38 11.79
CA PHE A 173 11.59 -7.79 10.81
C PHE A 173 12.03 -7.46 9.37
N ALA A 174 12.51 -6.25 9.12
CA ALA A 174 13.06 -5.80 7.84
C ALA A 174 14.22 -6.70 7.39
N ALA A 175 15.14 -7.04 8.31
CA ALA A 175 16.29 -7.92 8.06
C ALA A 175 15.92 -9.35 7.62
N ARG A 176 14.63 -9.72 7.59
CA ARG A 176 14.16 -10.96 6.94
C ARG A 176 14.31 -10.92 5.42
N GLY A 177 14.44 -9.75 4.80
CA GLY A 177 14.68 -9.62 3.35
C GLY A 177 15.98 -10.28 2.91
N ALA A 178 17.07 -10.08 3.65
CA ALA A 178 18.35 -10.80 3.48
C ALA A 178 18.41 -12.13 4.24
N GLY A 179 17.31 -12.55 4.83
CA GLY A 179 17.23 -13.70 5.70
C GLY A 179 16.93 -15.01 4.96
N LYS A 180 16.37 -15.98 5.67
CA LYS A 180 15.92 -17.24 5.08
C LYS A 180 14.40 -17.25 4.99
N LYS A 181 13.89 -17.68 3.82
CA LYS A 181 12.47 -17.99 3.62
C LYS A 181 12.02 -19.06 4.61
N GLY A 182 10.80 -18.92 5.08
CA GLY A 182 10.20 -19.84 6.02
C GLY A 182 9.86 -21.19 5.41
N MET A 183 9.88 -22.23 6.25
CA MET A 183 9.44 -23.57 5.91
C MET A 183 8.42 -24.06 6.95
N PRO A 184 7.27 -24.62 6.53
CA PRO A 184 6.81 -24.78 5.15
C PRO A 184 6.45 -23.43 4.48
N PRO A 185 6.46 -23.36 3.13
CA PRO A 185 6.06 -22.15 2.42
C PRO A 185 4.58 -21.84 2.65
N VAL A 186 4.24 -20.56 2.65
CA VAL A 186 2.86 -20.06 2.77
C VAL A 186 2.41 -19.40 1.47
N MET A 187 1.08 -19.36 1.25
CA MET A 187 0.50 -18.71 0.08
C MET A 187 0.56 -17.18 0.14
N ALA A 188 0.69 -16.60 1.33
CA ALA A 188 0.77 -15.17 1.56
C ALA A 188 2.21 -14.65 1.40
N ALA A 189 2.58 -14.23 0.18
CA ALA A 189 3.95 -13.81 -0.16
C ALA A 189 4.49 -12.69 0.76
N LEU A 190 3.62 -11.79 1.23
CA LEU A 190 3.99 -10.68 2.10
C LEU A 190 3.85 -10.99 3.60
N SER A 191 3.34 -12.18 3.97
CA SER A 191 3.11 -12.55 5.37
C SER A 191 3.63 -13.96 5.63
N ASP A 192 4.95 -14.13 5.58
CA ASP A 192 5.63 -15.36 5.96
C ASP A 192 5.96 -15.36 7.47
N PRO A 193 5.20 -16.09 8.31
CA PRO A 193 5.47 -16.16 9.74
C PRO A 193 6.74 -16.96 10.06
N ASN A 194 7.20 -17.80 9.13
CA ASN A 194 8.30 -18.73 9.31
C ASN A 194 9.65 -18.15 8.84
N ALA A 195 9.65 -16.96 8.21
CA ALA A 195 10.87 -16.29 7.77
C ALA A 195 11.76 -15.87 8.96
N SER A 196 13.08 -16.01 8.77
CA SER A 196 14.10 -15.65 9.77
C SER A 196 14.95 -14.48 9.30
N SER A 197 15.41 -13.63 10.22
CA SER A 197 16.23 -12.44 9.93
C SER A 197 17.69 -12.77 9.70
N SER A 198 18.39 -11.91 8.95
CA SER A 198 19.85 -11.90 8.86
C SER A 198 20.44 -10.90 9.85
N ASP A 199 21.23 -11.40 10.81
CA ASP A 199 21.87 -10.53 11.81
C ASP A 199 22.97 -9.63 11.20
N ALA A 200 23.51 -10.03 10.05
CA ALA A 200 24.59 -9.31 9.36
C ALA A 200 24.20 -7.89 8.93
N VAL A 201 22.91 -7.67 8.62
CA VAL A 201 22.42 -6.38 8.10
C VAL A 201 21.77 -5.49 9.15
N LEU A 202 21.60 -5.94 10.40
CA LEU A 202 20.81 -5.23 11.41
C LEU A 202 21.28 -3.78 11.62
N VAL A 203 22.59 -3.57 11.74
CA VAL A 203 23.16 -2.23 11.96
C VAL A 203 22.93 -1.32 10.76
N SER A 204 23.09 -1.84 9.54
CA SER A 204 22.88 -1.08 8.31
C SER A 204 21.41 -0.76 8.08
N VAL A 205 20.52 -1.71 8.35
CA VAL A 205 19.07 -1.49 8.27
C VAL A 205 18.61 -0.45 9.28
N ASP A 206 19.06 -0.52 10.54
CA ASP A 206 18.77 0.51 11.55
C ASP A 206 19.21 1.89 11.08
N ALA A 207 20.43 2.00 10.53
CA ALA A 207 20.95 3.26 10.01
C ALA A 207 20.09 3.82 8.86
N VAL A 208 19.65 2.98 7.92
CA VAL A 208 18.72 3.38 6.85
C VAL A 208 17.41 3.89 7.42
N LEU A 209 16.78 3.15 8.34
CA LEU A 209 15.50 3.55 8.93
C LEU A 209 15.60 4.86 9.72
N ARG A 210 16.74 5.15 10.34
CA ARG A 210 16.99 6.43 11.02
C ARG A 210 17.12 7.58 10.03
N VAL A 211 17.80 7.39 8.89
CA VAL A 211 17.86 8.41 7.83
C VAL A 211 16.47 8.62 7.21
N VAL A 212 15.69 7.55 7.01
CA VAL A 212 14.28 7.64 6.59
C VAL A 212 13.44 8.46 7.58
N CYS A 213 13.60 8.25 8.89
CA CYS A 213 12.94 9.08 9.89
C CYS A 213 13.35 10.56 9.81
N LEU A 214 14.65 10.83 9.63
CA LEU A 214 15.14 12.21 9.49
C LEU A 214 14.58 12.87 8.24
N ASP A 215 14.49 12.14 7.14
CA ASP A 215 13.93 12.60 5.87
C ASP A 215 12.43 12.89 5.98
N LEU A 216 11.67 12.01 6.64
CA LEU A 216 10.24 12.24 6.95
C LEU A 216 10.02 13.48 7.84
N LEU A 217 10.95 13.81 8.75
CA LEU A 217 10.87 14.99 9.61
C LEU A 217 11.46 16.25 8.98
N GLY A 218 12.14 16.13 7.85
CA GLY A 218 12.83 17.23 7.17
C GLY A 218 11.86 18.22 6.51
N GLU A 219 12.28 19.48 6.43
CA GLU A 219 11.51 20.54 5.74
C GLU A 219 11.72 20.54 4.22
N SER A 220 12.76 19.85 3.71
CA SER A 220 13.12 19.77 2.29
C SER A 220 12.91 18.37 1.71
N ASN A 221 12.61 18.32 0.40
CA ASN A 221 12.45 17.06 -0.34
C ASN A 221 13.77 16.29 -0.37
N ALA A 222 13.78 15.11 0.26
CA ALA A 222 14.88 14.13 0.29
C ALA A 222 16.17 14.60 0.97
N ASN A 223 16.55 13.94 2.07
CA ASN A 223 17.89 14.04 2.68
C ASN A 223 18.95 13.34 1.80
N ASP A 224 19.12 13.82 0.55
CA ASP A 224 19.94 13.19 -0.48
C ASP A 224 21.40 13.03 -0.05
N GLU A 225 21.99 14.05 0.58
CA GLU A 225 23.35 13.97 1.13
C GLU A 225 23.43 12.89 2.22
N GLY A 226 22.47 12.85 3.13
CA GLY A 226 22.41 11.84 4.19
C GLY A 226 22.27 10.42 3.67
N TYR A 227 21.46 10.19 2.63
CA TYR A 227 21.35 8.89 1.98
C TYR A 227 22.62 8.51 1.21
N THR A 228 23.23 9.46 0.50
CA THR A 228 24.46 9.23 -0.28
C THR A 228 25.62 8.83 0.65
N ASP A 229 25.82 9.58 1.74
CA ASP A 229 26.85 9.29 2.73
C ASP A 229 26.60 7.94 3.43
N LEU A 230 25.33 7.66 3.76
CA LEU A 230 24.94 6.38 4.35
C LEU A 230 25.23 5.23 3.40
N ALA A 231 24.84 5.34 2.13
CA ALA A 231 25.05 4.31 1.11
C ALA A 231 26.55 4.05 0.90
N ALA A 232 27.38 5.10 0.82
CA ALA A 232 28.84 4.97 0.76
C ALA A 232 29.42 4.31 2.02
N GLY A 233 28.88 4.61 3.19
CA GLY A 233 29.26 4.00 4.46
C GLY A 233 28.96 2.50 4.51
N ILE A 234 27.73 2.11 4.13
CA ILE A 234 27.30 0.71 4.03
C ILE A 234 28.11 -0.03 2.96
N GLY A 235 28.46 0.66 1.86
CA GLY A 235 29.26 0.14 0.75
C GLY A 235 30.63 -0.38 1.12
N LYS A 236 31.20 0.07 2.24
CA LYS A 236 32.45 -0.48 2.77
C LYS A 236 32.33 -1.96 3.17
N GLY A 237 31.10 -2.45 3.38
CA GLY A 237 30.80 -3.86 3.59
C GLY A 237 30.79 -4.72 2.32
N GLY A 238 30.95 -4.11 1.14
CA GLY A 238 30.93 -4.78 -0.16
C GLY A 238 29.54 -4.83 -0.82
N LYS A 239 29.52 -5.16 -2.12
CA LYS A 239 28.31 -5.18 -2.96
C LYS A 239 27.21 -6.09 -2.41
N GLU A 240 27.55 -7.33 -2.05
CA GLU A 240 26.61 -8.31 -1.49
C GLU A 240 25.95 -7.80 -0.20
N HIS A 241 26.71 -7.13 0.67
CA HIS A 241 26.16 -6.54 1.89
C HIS A 241 25.13 -5.46 1.56
N LEU A 242 25.41 -4.61 0.57
CA LEU A 242 24.48 -3.56 0.13
C LEU A 242 23.21 -4.13 -0.48
N GLU A 243 23.33 -5.15 -1.34
CA GLU A 243 22.19 -5.87 -1.93
C GLU A 243 21.29 -6.47 -0.84
N ASN A 244 21.89 -7.07 0.19
CA ASN A 244 21.17 -7.60 1.34
C ASN A 244 20.44 -6.51 2.15
N VAL A 245 21.05 -5.33 2.30
CA VAL A 245 20.37 -4.17 2.92
C VAL A 245 19.20 -3.70 2.07
N VAL A 246 19.38 -3.57 0.74
CA VAL A 246 18.29 -3.22 -0.19
C VAL A 246 17.12 -4.19 -0.07
N GLN A 247 17.39 -5.50 -0.10
CA GLN A 247 16.37 -6.53 0.05
C GLN A 247 15.62 -6.39 1.38
N SER A 248 16.32 -6.03 2.45
CA SER A 248 15.74 -5.88 3.79
C SER A 248 14.86 -4.63 3.92
N VAL A 249 15.28 -3.51 3.34
CA VAL A 249 14.49 -2.27 3.34
C VAL A 249 13.26 -2.43 2.44
N ALA A 250 13.41 -3.06 1.26
CA ALA A 250 12.29 -3.41 0.39
C ALA A 250 11.31 -4.38 1.08
N TYR A 251 11.83 -5.36 1.83
CA TYR A 251 11.00 -6.30 2.59
C TYR A 251 10.06 -5.59 3.57
N LEU A 252 10.55 -4.57 4.28
CA LEU A 252 9.73 -3.73 5.14
C LEU A 252 8.73 -2.89 4.35
N ARG A 253 9.20 -2.17 3.33
CA ARG A 253 8.37 -1.28 2.49
C ARG A 253 7.12 -2.00 1.99
N ASP A 254 7.31 -3.20 1.45
CA ASP A 254 6.23 -3.99 0.86
C ASP A 254 5.29 -4.58 1.94
N ARG A 255 5.67 -4.58 3.22
CA ARG A 255 4.91 -5.22 4.31
C ARG A 255 4.24 -4.24 5.27
N ILE A 256 4.26 -2.95 4.94
CA ILE A 256 3.47 -1.95 5.65
C ILE A 256 2.00 -2.17 5.30
N GLY A 257 1.17 -2.46 6.30
CA GLY A 257 -0.28 -2.69 6.16
C GLY A 257 -1.13 -1.53 6.65
N VAL A 258 -2.23 -1.27 5.95
CA VAL A 258 -3.25 -0.28 6.33
C VAL A 258 -4.55 -1.01 6.71
N PRO A 259 -5.27 -0.63 7.79
CA PRO A 259 -4.94 0.40 8.77
C PRO A 259 -4.13 -0.13 9.97
N ARG A 260 -3.77 -1.43 9.95
CA ARG A 260 -3.14 -2.13 11.08
C ARG A 260 -1.91 -1.41 11.61
N ASP A 261 -0.98 -1.04 10.73
CA ASP A 261 0.30 -0.48 11.14
C ASP A 261 0.24 1.05 11.24
N MET A 262 -0.52 1.70 10.35
CA MET A 262 -0.78 3.14 10.30
C MET A 262 -1.90 3.48 9.30
N ARG A 263 -2.36 4.73 9.31
CA ARG A 263 -3.35 5.25 8.35
C ARG A 263 -2.77 5.37 6.94
N LEU A 264 -3.64 5.39 5.92
CA LEU A 264 -3.21 5.50 4.51
C LEU A 264 -2.19 6.63 4.28
N PRO A 265 -2.40 7.89 4.68
CA PRO A 265 -1.46 8.96 4.38
C PRO A 265 -0.05 8.69 4.95
N ALA A 266 0.02 8.17 6.18
CA ALA A 266 1.28 7.81 6.83
C ALA A 266 1.96 6.64 6.11
N ALA A 267 1.19 5.60 5.72
CA ALA A 267 1.71 4.46 4.98
C ALA A 267 2.26 4.87 3.61
N ARG A 268 1.57 5.75 2.88
CA ARG A 268 2.03 6.28 1.59
C ARG A 268 3.36 7.01 1.74
N GLN A 269 3.46 7.90 2.73
CA GLN A 269 4.71 8.62 3.03
C GLN A 269 5.84 7.66 3.40
N LEU A 270 5.60 6.71 4.31
CA LEU A 270 6.64 5.76 4.72
C LEU A 270 7.12 4.89 3.54
N ARG A 271 6.21 4.34 2.73
CA ARG A 271 6.57 3.54 1.55
C ARG A 271 7.40 4.36 0.57
N ALA A 272 7.03 5.62 0.34
CA ALA A 272 7.74 6.49 -0.59
C ALA A 272 9.15 6.86 -0.11
N HIS A 273 9.29 7.24 1.16
CA HIS A 273 10.60 7.58 1.73
C HIS A 273 11.52 6.36 1.87
N LEU A 274 10.98 5.16 2.14
CA LEU A 274 11.75 3.91 2.02
C LEU A 274 12.22 3.68 0.58
N ASN A 275 11.40 4.04 -0.42
CA ASN A 275 11.76 3.93 -1.83
C ASN A 275 12.92 4.87 -2.21
N VAL A 276 12.95 6.09 -1.66
CA VAL A 276 14.08 7.02 -1.82
C VAL A 276 15.36 6.40 -1.28
N GLY A 277 15.33 5.88 -0.05
CA GLY A 277 16.49 5.21 0.54
C GLY A 277 16.97 4.01 -0.27
N ILE A 278 16.04 3.19 -0.77
CA ILE A 278 16.37 2.06 -1.68
C ILE A 278 17.04 2.56 -2.96
N GLY A 279 16.55 3.64 -3.56
CA GLY A 279 17.12 4.22 -4.78
C GLY A 279 18.58 4.64 -4.62
N HIS A 280 18.92 5.31 -3.52
CA HIS A 280 20.30 5.69 -3.19
C HIS A 280 21.22 4.48 -2.96
N LEU A 281 20.71 3.45 -2.29
CA LEU A 281 21.47 2.20 -2.11
C LEU A 281 21.71 1.49 -3.45
N LEU A 282 20.70 1.42 -4.33
CA LEU A 282 20.84 0.84 -5.67
C LEU A 282 21.86 1.63 -6.51
N ALA A 283 21.82 2.96 -6.49
CA ALA A 283 22.79 3.80 -7.18
C ALA A 283 24.23 3.56 -6.69
N ALA A 284 24.42 3.30 -5.39
CA ALA A 284 25.72 2.94 -4.85
C ALA A 284 26.20 1.54 -5.30
N ILE A 285 25.28 0.59 -5.52
CA ILE A 285 25.59 -0.72 -6.11
C ILE A 285 26.07 -0.55 -7.55
N ASP A 286 25.33 0.22 -8.35
CA ASP A 286 25.66 0.46 -9.77
C ASP A 286 27.02 1.16 -9.94
N ALA A 287 27.44 1.97 -8.96
CA ALA A 287 28.74 2.64 -8.96
C ALA A 287 29.93 1.73 -8.55
N MET A 288 29.67 0.52 -8.07
CA MET A 288 30.71 -0.48 -7.73
C MET A 288 31.09 -1.38 -8.91
N ASP A 289 30.30 -1.40 -9.98
CA ASP A 289 30.51 -2.16 -11.21
C ASP A 289 31.34 -1.39 -12.25
#